data_AF-H0T855-F1
#
_entry.id   AF-H0T855-F1
#
_cell.length_a   1.000
_cell.length_b   1.000
_cell.length_c   1.000
_cell.angle_alpha   90.00
_cell.angle_beta   90.00
_cell.angle_gamma   90.00
#
_symmetry.space_group_name_H-M   'P 1'
#
loop_
_entity.id
_entity.type
_entity.pdbx_description
1 polymer ?
#
loop_
_entity_poly.entity_id
_entity_poly.type
_entity_poly.pdbx_seq_one_letter_code
_entity_poly.pdbx_strand_id
1 'polypeptide(L)' 'MLTDDQIATLSDIGQAIAFSPDRQDQIDGLIREGYVAKDGDIFELTAKGQKVLTDRGAGLNEA' A
#
# COMPACT_ATOMS: atom_id res chain seq x y z
N MET A 1 7.37 9.61 -4.84
CA MET A 1 7.54 9.28 -3.41
C MET A 1 6.16 9.28 -2.80
N LEU A 2 5.79 8.22 -2.08
CA LEU A 2 4.42 8.05 -1.59
C LEU A 2 4.12 8.97 -0.41
N THR A 3 2.89 9.48 -0.35
CA THR A 3 2.39 10.26 0.79
C THR A 3 2.08 9.36 1.98
N ASP A 4 1.97 9.94 3.17
CA ASP A 4 1.59 9.20 4.38
C ASP A 4 0.24 8.48 4.23
N ASP A 5 -0.74 9.08 3.54
CA ASP A 5 -2.05 8.45 3.32
C ASP A 5 -1.99 7.27 2.31
N GLN A 6 -1.17 7.40 1.26
CA GLN A 6 -0.89 6.28 0.35
C GLN A 6 -0.21 5.12 1.07
N ILE A 7 0.65 5.41 2.04
CA ILE A 7 1.36 4.40 2.80
C ILE A 7 0.47 3.74 3.84
N ALA A 8 -0.38 4.51 4.51
CA ALA A 8 -1.44 3.96 5.36
C ALA A 8 -2.32 3.00 4.55
N THR A 9 -2.66 3.36 3.31
CA THR A 9 -3.43 2.50 2.40
C THR A 9 -2.69 1.21 2.04
N LEU A 10 -1.38 1.28 1.74
CA LEU A 10 -0.58 0.07 1.52
C LEU A 10 -0.56 -0.83 2.77
N SER A 11 -0.46 -0.24 3.97
CA SER A 11 -0.49 -0.99 5.22
C SER A 11 -1.84 -1.67 5.44
N ASP A 12 -2.94 -0.98 5.15
CA ASP A 12 -4.32 -1.48 5.25
C ASP A 12 -4.54 -2.69 4.33
N ILE A 13 -4.10 -2.58 3.07
CA ILE A 13 -4.12 -3.67 2.08
C ILE A 13 -3.28 -4.86 2.57
N GLY A 14 -2.07 -4.62 3.07
CA GLY A 14 -1.20 -5.66 3.59
C GLY A 14 -1.76 -6.40 4.81
N GLN A 15 -2.65 -5.76 5.58
CA GLN A 15 -3.37 -6.35 6.70
C GLN A 15 -4.75 -6.89 6.32
N ALA A 16 -5.10 -6.88 5.04
CA ALA A 16 -6.42 -7.26 4.52
C ALA A 16 -7.58 -6.53 5.23
N ILE A 17 -7.37 -5.27 5.57
CA ILE A 17 -8.39 -4.42 6.18
C ILE A 17 -9.32 -3.91 5.07
N ALA A 18 -10.61 -3.81 5.38
CA ALA A 18 -11.61 -3.30 4.45
C ALA A 18 -11.53 -1.77 4.39
N PHE A 19 -11.38 -1.23 3.17
CA PHE A 19 -11.28 0.20 2.92
C PHE A 19 -12.53 0.75 2.23
N SER A 20 -12.78 2.05 2.46
CA SER A 20 -13.89 2.77 1.82
C SER A 20 -13.69 2.92 0.31
N PRO A 21 -14.77 2.87 -0.50
CA PRO A 21 -14.69 3.04 -1.95
C PRO A 21 -14.20 4.43 -2.39
N ASP A 22 -14.25 5.43 -1.50
CA ASP A 22 -13.67 6.76 -1.73
C ASP A 22 -12.14 6.71 -1.98
N ARG A 23 -11.45 5.69 -1.44
CA ARG A 23 -10.02 5.47 -1.64
C ARG A 23 -9.70 4.77 -2.97
N GLN A 24 -10.71 4.46 -3.80
CA GLN A 24 -10.51 3.68 -5.02
C GLN A 24 -9.60 4.36 -6.04
N ASP A 25 -9.68 5.68 -6.20
CA ASP A 25 -8.81 6.46 -7.09
C ASP A 25 -7.34 6.37 -6.64
N GLN A 26 -7.11 6.48 -5.34
CA GLN A 26 -5.78 6.32 -4.76
C GLN A 26 -5.23 4.91 -4.95
N ILE A 27 -6.05 3.88 -4.73
CA ILE A 27 -5.65 2.49 -4.92
C ILE A 27 -5.33 2.23 -6.40
N ASP A 28 -6.10 2.79 -7.33
CA ASP A 28 -5.82 2.69 -8.76
C ASP A 28 -4.47 3.31 -9.12
N GLY A 29 -4.15 4.48 -8.53
CA GLY A 29 -2.82 5.08 -8.62
C GLY A 29 -1.71 4.15 -8.12
N LEU A 30 -1.90 3.52 -6.96
CA LEU A 30 -0.94 2.56 -6.39
C LEU A 30 -0.76 1.30 -7.26
N ILE A 31 -1.84 0.84 -7.90
CA ILE A 31 -1.79 -0.27 -8.86
C ILE A 31 -1.01 0.13 -10.10
N ARG A 32 -1.32 1.31 -10.67
CA ARG A 32 -0.65 1.84 -11.86
C ARG A 32 0.84 2.06 -11.64
N GLU A 33 1.21 2.50 -10.44
CA GLU A 33 2.62 2.65 -10.05
C GLU A 33 3.29 1.31 -9.64
N GLY A 34 2.53 0.22 -9.59
CA GLY A 34 3.03 -1.14 -9.32
C GLY A 34 3.32 -1.44 -7.85
N TYR A 35 2.77 -0.68 -6.91
CA TYR A 35 2.85 -0.99 -5.47
C TYR A 35 1.82 -2.03 -5.03
N VAL A 36 0.68 -2.06 -5.71
CA VAL A 36 -0.43 -2.99 -5.45
C VAL A 36 -0.70 -3.82 -6.71
N ALA A 37 -0.94 -5.10 -6.54
CA ALA A 37 -1.51 -5.98 -7.56
C ALA A 37 -2.99 -6.18 -7.24
N LYS A 38 -3.82 -6.19 -8.27
CA LYS A 38 -5.23 -6.52 -8.16
C LYS A 38 -5.46 -7.88 -8.82
N ASP A 39 -5.95 -8.84 -8.06
CA ASP A 39 -6.39 -10.14 -8.54
C ASP A 39 -7.90 -10.29 -8.33
N GLY A 40 -8.68 -10.00 -9.37
CA GLY A 40 -10.13 -9.96 -9.29
C GLY A 40 -10.63 -8.86 -8.34
N ASP A 41 -11.15 -9.26 -7.18
CA ASP A 41 -11.64 -8.36 -6.11
C ASP A 41 -10.60 -8.17 -4.98
N ILE A 42 -9.53 -8.96 -5.01
CA ILE A 42 -8.51 -8.96 -3.96
C ILE A 42 -7.39 -7.99 -4.37
N PHE A 43 -6.93 -7.22 -3.39
CA PHE A 43 -5.78 -6.33 -3.53
C PHE A 43 -4.63 -6.88 -2.70
N GLU A 44 -3.47 -7.03 -3.31
CA GLU A 44 -2.28 -7.58 -2.68
C GLU A 44 -1.08 -6.65 -2.88
N LEU A 45 -0.18 -6.61 -1.90
CA LEU A 45 1.04 -5.82 -2.02
C LEU A 45 2.07 -6.51 -2.91
N THR A 46 2.58 -5.80 -3.91
CA THR A 46 3.72 -6.27 -4.69
C THR A 46 4.99 -6.22 -3.84
N ALA A 47 6.07 -6.85 -4.32
CA ALA A 47 7.40 -6.72 -3.71
C ALA A 47 7.84 -5.24 -3.56
N LYS A 48 7.39 -4.36 -4.48
CA LYS A 48 7.65 -2.91 -4.40
C LYS A 48 6.89 -2.26 -3.25
N GLY A 49 5.59 -2.56 -3.11
CA GLY A 49 4.76 -2.07 -2.01
C GLY A 49 5.27 -2.53 -0.65
N GLN A 50 5.60 -3.82 -0.54
CA GLN A 50 6.19 -4.39 0.68
C GLN A 50 7.51 -3.73 1.03
N LYS A 51 8.40 -3.50 0.06
CA LYS A 51 9.68 -2.83 0.29
C LYS A 51 9.51 -1.40 0.82
N VAL A 52 8.50 -0.65 0.36
CA VAL A 52 8.22 0.70 0.90
C VAL A 52 7.75 0.64 2.35
N LEU A 53 6.87 -0.31 2.68
CA LEU A 53 6.43 -0.51 4.07
C LEU A 53 7.59 -0.96 4.96
N THR A 54 8.47 -1.84 4.48
CA THR A 54 9.66 -2.27 5.20
C THR A 54 10.68 -1.15 5.34
N ASP A 55 10.92 -0.33 4.32
CA ASP A 55 11.85 0.80 4.38
C ASP A 55 11.40 1.84 5.42
N ARG A 56 10.10 2.13 5.45
CA ARG A 56 9.52 3.08 6.41
C ARG A 56 9.32 2.49 7.80
N GLY A 57 9.07 1.19 7.91
CA GLY A 57 9.02 0.43 9.17
C GLY A 57 10.41 0.11 9.75
N ALA A 58 11.42 -0.05 8.91
CA ALA A 58 12.84 -0.06 9.29
C ALA A 58 13.29 1.34 9.72
N GLY A 59 12.61 2.39 9.25
CA GLY A 59 12.71 3.75 9.78
C GLY A 59 12.03 3.99 11.13
N LEU A 60 11.30 3.03 11.70
CA LEU A 60 10.75 3.12 13.07
C LEU A 60 11.71 2.57 14.14
N ASN A 61 12.94 2.24 13.76
CA ASN A 61 13.95 1.76 14.70
C ASN A 61 15.36 2.23 14.31
N GLU A 62 15.53 3.54 14.13
CA GLU A 62 16.85 4.16 14.27
C GLU A 62 17.00 4.60 15.73
N ALA A 63 17.67 3.74 16.51
CA ALA A 63 18.46 3.96 17.73
C ALA A 63 18.01 4.98 18.80
#